data_AF-A0A4Y8CA10-F1
#
_entry.id   AF-A0A4Y8CA10-F1
#
_cell.length_a   1.000
_cell.length_b   1.000
_cell.length_c   1.000
_cell.angle_alpha   90.00
_cell.angle_beta   90.00
_cell.angle_gamma   90.00
#
_symmetry.space_group_name_H-M   'P 1'
#
loop_
_entity.id
_entity.type
_entity.pdbx_description
1 polymer ?
#
loop_
_entity_poly.entity_id
_entity_poly.type
_entity_poly.pdbx_seq_one_letter_code
_entity_poly.pdbx_strand_id
1 'polypeptide(L)'
;LLYSVNFEEIENLQSQDKWQEAAQILTQCAKKLELAGANFIIIATNTMHKVFDEIQQNINIPILHIAKSSAKALKQENIQKIGLLGTKYTMTQDFYKKILIEENISVITPSDEDIKIVNDIIFN
;
A
#
# COMPACT_ATOMS: atom_id res chain seq x y z
N LEU A 1 13.86 -7.12 12.49
CA LEU A 1 12.90 -6.44 13.41
C LEU A 1 11.52 -6.50 12.76
N LEU A 2 10.47 -6.74 13.53
CA LEU A 2 9.09 -6.74 13.04
C LEU A 2 8.22 -5.97 14.04
N TYR A 3 7.34 -5.12 13.54
CA TYR A 3 6.28 -4.51 14.34
C TYR A 3 4.95 -4.94 13.73
N SER A 4 4.18 -5.73 14.48
CA SER A 4 2.83 -6.16 14.08
C SER A 4 1.81 -5.27 14.78
N VAL A 5 0.98 -4.60 14.00
CA VAL A 5 -0.11 -3.74 14.51
C VAL A 5 -1.38 -4.56 14.73
N ASN A 6 -2.30 -4.05 15.56
CA ASN A 6 -3.64 -4.61 15.61
C ASN A 6 -4.37 -4.23 14.30
N PHE A 7 -4.72 -5.23 13.49
CA PHE A 7 -5.37 -4.99 12.21
C PHE A 7 -6.75 -4.36 12.38
N GLU A 8 -7.52 -4.73 13.41
CA GLU A 8 -8.85 -4.19 13.67
C GLU A 8 -8.82 -2.66 13.87
N GLU A 9 -7.79 -2.14 14.55
CA GLU A 9 -7.62 -0.70 14.71
C GLU A 9 -7.36 -0.01 13.37
N ILE A 10 -6.44 -0.54 12.56
CA ILE A 10 -6.09 0.05 11.26
C ILE A 10 -7.23 -0.10 10.25
N GLU A 11 -7.99 -1.18 10.29
CA GLU A 11 -9.16 -1.43 9.44
C GLU A 11 -10.31 -0.48 9.78
N ASN A 12 -10.62 -0.29 11.07
CA ASN A 12 -11.62 0.69 11.52
C ASN A 12 -11.28 2.12 11.09
N LEU A 13 -9.99 2.49 11.11
CA LEU A 13 -9.56 3.80 10.62
C LEU A 13 -9.70 3.92 9.09
N GLN A 14 -9.41 2.85 8.34
CA GLN A 14 -9.60 2.82 6.89
C GLN A 14 -11.07 2.97 6.51
N SER A 15 -11.97 2.23 7.15
CA SER A 15 -13.41 2.24 6.86
C SER A 15 -14.07 3.58 7.19
N GLN A 16 -13.51 4.33 8.14
CA GLN A 16 -13.92 5.70 8.50
C GLN A 16 -13.18 6.79 7.72
N ASP A 17 -12.37 6.44 6.71
CA ASP A 17 -11.52 7.36 5.96
C ASP A 17 -10.54 8.21 6.82
N LYS A 18 -10.19 7.71 8.01
CA LYS A 18 -9.26 8.32 8.97
C LYS A 18 -7.79 8.01 8.63
N TRP A 19 -7.40 8.31 7.39
CA TRP A 19 -6.08 8.00 6.86
C TRP A 19 -4.94 8.69 7.62
N GLN A 20 -5.16 9.90 8.12
CA GLN A 20 -4.14 10.63 8.90
C GLN A 20 -3.86 9.94 10.24
N GLU A 21 -4.89 9.46 10.93
CA GLU A 21 -4.73 8.71 12.19
C GLU A 21 -3.99 7.39 11.95
N ALA A 22 -4.36 6.66 10.89
CA ALA A 22 -3.66 5.44 10.51
C ALA A 22 -2.18 5.70 10.14
N ALA A 23 -1.90 6.81 9.45
CA ALA A 23 -0.54 7.22 9.12
C ALA A 23 0.28 7.57 10.37
N GLN A 24 -0.32 8.22 11.36
CA GLN A 24 0.33 8.51 12.63
C GLN A 24 0.76 7.21 13.33
N ILE A 25 -0.15 6.23 13.43
CA ILE A 25 0.15 4.93 14.05
C ILE A 25 1.32 4.23 13.33
N LEU A 26 1.25 4.13 12.00
CA LEU A 26 2.30 3.47 11.22
C LEU A 26 3.62 4.22 11.25
N THR A 27 3.60 5.56 11.30
CA THR A 27 4.80 6.39 11.46
C THR A 27 5.50 6.11 12.78
N GLN A 28 4.74 6.00 13.88
CA GLN A 28 5.33 5.64 15.18
C GLN A 28 5.95 4.24 15.15
N CYS A 29 5.33 3.29 14.45
CA CYS A 29 5.89 1.95 14.27
C CYS A 29 7.21 2.00 13.47
N ALA A 30 7.23 2.75 12.37
CA ALA A 30 8.43 2.93 11.54
C ALA A 30 9.59 3.58 12.31
N LYS A 31 9.32 4.63 13.10
CA LYS A 31 10.30 5.27 13.98
C LYS A 31 10.90 4.31 15.00
N LYS A 32 10.08 3.44 15.61
CA LYS A 32 10.57 2.41 16.54
C LYS A 32 11.51 1.41 15.85
N LEU A 33 11.18 1.00 14.62
CA LEU A 33 12.02 0.10 13.83
C LEU A 33 13.35 0.76 13.42
N GLU A 34 13.31 2.02 13.01
CA GLU A 34 14.49 2.82 12.71
C GLU A 34 15.41 2.93 13.94
N LEU A 35 14.87 3.33 15.09
CA LEU A 35 15.62 3.44 16.35
C LEU A 35 16.23 2.10 16.80
N ALA A 36 15.58 0.98 16.47
CA ALA A 36 16.08 -0.35 16.75
C ALA A 36 17.17 -0.83 15.76
N GLY A 37 17.52 -0.01 14.76
CA GLY A 37 18.62 -0.27 13.83
C GLY A 37 18.20 -0.86 12.48
N ALA A 38 16.93 -0.75 12.09
CA ALA A 38 16.51 -1.13 10.73
C ALA A 38 17.19 -0.23 9.69
N ASN A 39 17.64 -0.81 8.57
CA ASN A 39 18.24 -0.04 7.47
C ASN A 39 17.21 0.43 6.43
N PHE A 40 16.02 -0.18 6.40
CA PHE A 40 14.90 0.17 5.54
C PHE A 40 13.60 -0.42 6.10
N ILE A 41 12.46 0.05 5.60
CA ILE A 41 11.13 -0.40 6.00
C ILE A 41 10.42 -1.08 4.84
N ILE A 42 9.67 -2.14 5.15
CA ILE A 42 8.67 -2.75 4.26
C ILE A 42 7.30 -2.61 4.95
N ILE A 43 6.33 -2.06 4.23
CA ILE A 43 4.93 -2.06 4.66
C ILE A 43 4.28 -3.33 4.09
N ALA A 44 3.94 -4.28 4.94
CA ALA A 44 3.44 -5.60 4.51
C ALA A 44 1.94 -5.60 4.12
N THR A 45 1.49 -4.59 3.35
CA THR A 45 0.12 -4.49 2.84
C THR A 45 0.05 -3.51 1.67
N ASN A 46 -0.75 -3.82 0.65
CA ASN A 46 -0.96 -2.92 -0.49
C ASN A 46 -1.64 -1.62 -0.05
N THR A 47 -2.75 -1.71 0.69
CA THR A 47 -3.61 -0.55 0.99
C THR A 47 -2.89 0.55 1.77
N MET A 48 -2.07 0.19 2.77
CA MET A 48 -1.40 1.20 3.59
C MET A 48 -0.24 1.92 2.89
N HIS A 49 0.11 1.55 1.66
CA HIS A 49 0.97 2.40 0.83
C HIS A 49 0.29 3.72 0.46
N LYS A 50 -1.03 3.85 0.67
CA LYS A 50 -1.73 5.13 0.59
C LYS A 50 -1.12 6.21 1.50
N VAL A 51 -0.55 5.83 2.64
CA VAL A 51 0.07 6.77 3.59
C VAL A 51 1.61 6.71 3.53
N PHE A 52 2.16 6.17 2.45
CA PHE A 52 3.61 6.02 2.25
C PHE A 52 4.35 7.34 2.43
N ASP A 53 3.88 8.42 1.77
CA ASP A 53 4.58 9.70 1.78
C ASP A 53 4.65 10.29 3.20
N GLU A 54 3.56 10.18 3.97
CA GLU A 54 3.50 10.64 5.36
C GLU A 54 4.53 9.91 6.24
N ILE A 55 4.63 8.58 6.11
CA ILE A 55 5.60 7.79 6.87
C ILE A 55 7.02 8.13 6.42
N GLN A 56 7.29 8.19 5.12
CA GLN A 56 8.62 8.44 4.56
C GLN A 56 9.15 9.83 4.93
N GLN A 57 8.29 10.85 5.02
CA GLN A 57 8.68 12.21 5.45
C GLN A 57 9.10 12.26 6.93
N ASN A 58 8.73 11.26 7.74
CA ASN A 58 8.91 11.24 9.18
C ASN A 58 10.01 10.29 9.67
N ILE A 59 10.72 9.60 8.77
CA ILE A 59 11.85 8.71 9.07
C ILE A 59 13.02 9.01 8.12
N ASN A 60 14.23 8.62 8.49
CA ASN A 60 15.45 8.87 7.70
C ASN A 60 15.87 7.67 6.84
N ILE A 61 15.40 6.46 7.17
CA ILE A 61 15.64 5.26 6.38
C ILE A 61 14.61 5.11 5.24
N PRO A 62 14.99 4.48 4.10
CA PRO A 62 14.07 4.32 2.98
C PRO A 62 12.95 3.32 3.27
N ILE A 63 11.77 3.59 2.73
CA ILE A 63 10.67 2.64 2.63
C ILE A 63 10.65 2.05 1.22
N LEU A 64 10.62 0.73 1.11
CA LEU A 64 10.47 0.05 -0.18
C LEU A 64 9.01 0.02 -0.60
N HIS A 65 8.65 0.83 -1.60
CA HIS A 65 7.28 0.90 -2.09
C HIS A 65 6.90 -0.36 -2.88
N ILE A 66 5.85 -1.07 -2.46
CA ILE A 66 5.46 -2.36 -3.06
C ILE A 66 5.10 -2.25 -4.55
N ALA A 67 4.40 -1.19 -4.98
CA ALA A 67 4.07 -0.98 -6.39
C ALA A 67 5.30 -0.79 -7.29
N LYS A 68 6.39 -0.17 -6.78
CA LYS A 68 7.65 -0.04 -7.52
C LYS A 68 8.33 -1.41 -7.68
N SER A 69 8.29 -2.23 -6.64
CA SER A 69 8.78 -3.61 -6.70
C SER A 69 7.98 -4.45 -7.71
N SER A 70 6.65 -4.34 -7.71
CA SER A 70 5.78 -5.00 -8.69
C SER A 70 6.07 -4.52 -10.12
N ALA A 71 6.23 -3.22 -10.34
CA ALA A 71 6.57 -2.67 -11.65
C ALA A 71 7.91 -3.21 -12.18
N LYS A 72 8.92 -3.33 -11.31
CA LYS A 72 10.21 -3.92 -11.67
C LYS A 72 10.07 -5.37 -12.16
N ALA A 73 9.29 -6.19 -11.45
CA ALA A 73 9.05 -7.57 -11.83
C ALA A 73 8.31 -7.66 -13.17
N LEU A 74 7.25 -6.86 -13.37
CA LEU A 74 6.50 -6.82 -14.63
C LEU A 74 7.38 -6.41 -15.82
N LYS A 75 8.29 -5.45 -15.63
CA LYS A 75 9.25 -5.04 -16.66
C LYS A 75 10.24 -6.13 -17.03
N GLN A 76 10.71 -6.90 -16.06
CA GLN A 76 11.61 -8.04 -16.31
C GLN A 76 10.94 -9.10 -17.20
N GLU A 77 9.63 -9.28 -17.03
CA GLU A 77 8.80 -10.19 -17.83
C GLU A 77 8.24 -9.55 -19.12
N ASN A 78 8.63 -8.30 -19.44
CA ASN A 78 8.11 -7.52 -20.58
C ASN A 78 6.57 -7.36 -20.59
N ILE A 79 5.93 -7.32 -19.43
CA ILE A 79 4.48 -7.14 -19.30
C ILE A 79 4.17 -5.64 -19.16
N GLN A 80 3.36 -5.11 -20.09
CA GLN A 80 3.00 -3.70 -20.15
C GLN A 80 1.52 -3.43 -19.88
N LYS A 81 0.71 -4.46 -19.65
CA LYS A 81 -0.73 -4.34 -19.38
C LYS A 81 -1.18 -5.43 -18.41
N ILE A 82 -1.79 -5.04 -17.30
CA ILE A 82 -2.18 -5.95 -16.21
C ILE A 82 -3.60 -5.67 -15.71
N GLY A 83 -4.23 -6.70 -15.14
CA GLY A 83 -5.39 -6.54 -14.26
C GLY A 83 -4.94 -6.30 -12.82
N LEU A 84 -5.56 -5.35 -12.11
CA LEU A 84 -5.28 -5.07 -10.70
C LEU A 84 -6.46 -5.49 -9.82
N LEU A 85 -6.20 -6.43 -8.91
CA LEU A 85 -7.13 -6.87 -7.86
C LEU A 85 -6.56 -6.53 -6.49
N GLY A 86 -7.45 -6.23 -5.55
CA GLY A 86 -7.10 -5.90 -4.17
C GLY A 86 -8.29 -5.30 -3.44
N THR A 87 -8.05 -4.55 -2.37
CA THR A 87 -9.10 -3.76 -1.73
C THR A 87 -9.67 -2.73 -2.70
N LYS A 88 -10.90 -2.27 -2.44
CA LYS A 88 -11.52 -1.16 -3.16
C LYS A 88 -10.59 0.04 -3.25
N TYR A 89 -9.86 0.34 -2.18
CA TYR A 89 -8.89 1.44 -2.15
C TYR A 89 -7.75 1.24 -3.15
N THR A 90 -7.15 0.04 -3.19
CA THR A 90 -6.05 -0.28 -4.10
C THR A 90 -6.51 -0.24 -5.56
N MET A 91 -7.71 -0.74 -5.85
CA MET A 91 -8.25 -0.77 -7.22
C MET A 91 -8.73 0.61 -7.68
N THR A 92 -9.31 1.44 -6.82
CA THR A 92 -9.95 2.69 -7.26
C THR A 92 -9.05 3.92 -7.13
N GLN A 93 -8.14 3.98 -6.15
CA GLN A 93 -7.35 5.18 -5.87
C GLN A 93 -5.96 5.19 -6.54
N ASP A 94 -5.33 6.37 -6.56
CA ASP A 94 -4.14 6.61 -7.38
C ASP A 94 -2.83 6.08 -6.79
N PHE A 95 -2.71 5.95 -5.45
CA PHE A 95 -1.44 5.67 -4.77
C PHE A 95 -0.70 4.41 -5.30
N TYR A 96 -1.44 3.41 -5.79
CA TYR A 96 -0.87 2.21 -6.38
C TYR A 96 -0.78 2.30 -7.91
N LYS A 97 -1.90 2.66 -8.56
CA LYS A 97 -2.03 2.66 -10.03
C LYS A 97 -1.12 3.69 -10.69
N LYS A 98 -1.01 4.88 -10.09
CA LYS A 98 -0.20 5.98 -10.61
C LYS A 98 1.25 5.54 -10.80
N ILE A 99 1.82 4.83 -9.83
CA ILE A 99 3.20 4.32 -9.92
C ILE A 99 3.34 3.33 -11.08
N LEU A 100 2.40 2.39 -11.25
CA LEU A 100 2.45 1.46 -12.38
C LEU A 100 2.35 2.19 -13.73
N ILE A 101 1.46 3.18 -13.83
CA ILE A 101 1.26 3.97 -15.06
C ILE A 101 2.50 4.80 -15.39
N GLU A 102 3.12 5.45 -14.41
CA GLU A 102 4.39 6.18 -14.57
C GLU A 102 5.54 5.27 -15.03
N GLU A 103 5.47 3.98 -14.69
CA GLU A 103 6.41 2.96 -15.13
C GLU A 103 6.06 2.38 -16.53
N ASN A 104 5.10 2.99 -17.26
CA ASN A 104 4.58 2.56 -18.56
C ASN A 104 3.82 1.21 -18.53
N ILE A 105 3.12 0.92 -17.43
CA ILE A 105 2.29 -0.27 -17.27
C ILE A 105 0.81 0.16 -17.22
N SER A 106 0.05 -0.26 -18.22
CA SER A 106 -1.40 -0.05 -18.28
C SER A 106 -2.11 -0.92 -17.25
N VAL A 107 -3.03 -0.32 -16.49
CA VAL A 107 -3.79 -1.01 -15.45
C VAL A 107 -5.27 -1.09 -15.84
N ILE A 108 -5.84 -2.29 -15.84
CA ILE A 108 -7.29 -2.51 -15.92
C ILE A 108 -7.77 -2.94 -14.54
N THR A 109 -8.94 -2.44 -14.14
CA THR A 109 -9.64 -2.86 -12.92
C THR A 109 -11.00 -3.47 -13.29
N PRO A 110 -11.59 -4.28 -12.39
CA PRO A 110 -12.95 -4.79 -12.59
C PRO A 110 -14.00 -3.68 -12.66
N SER A 111 -15.25 -4.06 -12.96
CA SER A 111 -16.40 -3.14 -12.86
C SER A 111 -16.64 -2.69 -11.42
N ASP A 112 -17.42 -1.63 -11.21
CA ASP A 112 -17.76 -1.15 -9.86
C ASP A 112 -18.52 -2.19 -9.02
N GLU A 113 -19.28 -3.08 -9.67
CA GLU A 113 -19.98 -4.20 -9.02
C GLU A 113 -18.98 -5.27 -8.56
N ASP A 114 -18.07 -5.68 -9.46
CA ASP A 114 -17.03 -6.67 -9.15
C ASP A 114 -16.04 -6.15 -8.11
N ILE A 115 -15.73 -4.85 -8.11
CA ILE A 115 -14.87 -4.22 -7.10
C ILE A 115 -15.46 -4.38 -5.70
N LYS A 116 -16.79 -4.25 -5.55
CA LYS A 116 -17.46 -4.46 -4.27
C LYS A 116 -17.36 -5.93 -3.84
N ILE A 117 -17.62 -6.86 -4.74
CA ILE A 117 -17.51 -8.30 -4.47
C ILE A 117 -16.10 -8.68 -4.02
N VAL A 118 -15.08 -8.25 -4.76
CA VAL A 118 -13.67 -8.53 -4.42
C VAL A 118 -13.29 -7.93 -3.08
N ASN A 119 -13.74 -6.70 -2.78
CA ASN A 119 -13.47 -6.08 -1.49
C ASN A 119 -14.17 -6.81 -0.35
N ASP A 120 -15.43 -7.21 -0.53
CA ASP A 120 -16.19 -7.90 0.51
C ASP A 120 -15.57 -9.26 0.85
N ILE A 121 -15.04 -10.00 -0.14
CA ILE A 121 -14.29 -11.26 0.08
C ILE A 121 -13.01 -11.05 0.91
N ILE A 122 -12.39 -9.86 0.86
CA ILE A 122 -11.16 -9.57 1.61
C ILE A 122 -11.45 -9.31 3.10
N PHE A 123 -12.61 -8.74 3.41
CA PHE A 123 -12.93 -8.26 4.76
C PHE A 123 -13.97 -9.12 5.51
N ASN A 124 -14.81 -9.89 4.80
CA ASN A 124 -15.90 -10.70 5.35
C ASN A 124 -15.76 -12.19 5.01
#